data_AF-A0AAU8FZG1-F1
#
_entry.id   AF-A0AAU8FZG1-F1
#
_cell.length_a   1.000
_cell.length_b   1.000
_cell.length_c   1.000
_cell.angle_alpha   90.00
_cell.angle_beta   90.00
_cell.angle_gamma   90.00
#
_symmetry.space_group_name_H-M   'P 1'
#
loop_
_entity.id
_entity.type
_entity.pdbx_description
1 polymer ?
#
loop_
_entity_poly.entity_id
_entity_poly.type
_entity_poly.pdbx_seq_one_letter_code
_entity_poly.pdbx_strand_id
1 'polypeptide(L)'
;MMTIEINGDQARALAALVAALRPDWDAPGVLAALRDGRTKGTADQLAHAAINAAMDPANRTPAVIALDGSHWASVRPVETRGAKFDRCTRPGHEQWPAWHCAGCRADARAADSPRETTPEPVDVGPGPELARTALHAALTHQEKP
;
A
#
# COMPACT_ATOMS: atom_id res chain seq x y z
N MET A 1 -1.13 -13.08 -22.27
CA MET A 1 -1.53 -12.46 -20.99
C MET A 1 -1.60 -13.60 -19.98
N MET A 2 -0.72 -13.62 -18.96
CA MET A 2 -0.79 -14.67 -17.93
C MET A 2 -2.06 -14.44 -17.10
N THR A 3 -2.98 -15.40 -17.16
CA THR A 3 -4.20 -15.39 -16.36
C THR A 3 -3.81 -15.65 -14.91
N ILE A 4 -3.99 -14.67 -14.02
CA ILE A 4 -3.79 -14.89 -12.59
C ILE A 4 -5.00 -15.69 -12.09
N GLU A 5 -4.77 -16.94 -11.73
CA GLU A 5 -5.77 -17.83 -11.12
C GLU A 5 -5.69 -17.77 -9.59
N ILE A 6 -6.81 -18.07 -8.93
CA ILE A 6 -6.85 -18.16 -7.47
C ILE A 6 -6.18 -19.48 -7.03
N ASN A 7 -5.20 -19.40 -6.13
CA ASN A 7 -4.58 -20.59 -5.56
C ASN A 7 -5.40 -21.15 -4.38
N GLY A 8 -5.01 -22.31 -3.85
CA GLY A 8 -5.77 -23.00 -2.80
C GLY A 8 -5.88 -22.25 -1.47
N ASP A 9 -4.85 -21.52 -1.05
CA ASP A 9 -4.88 -20.69 0.15
C ASP A 9 -5.80 -19.48 -0.03
N GLN A 10 -5.69 -18.82 -1.19
CA GLN A 10 -6.53 -17.69 -1.56
C GLN A 10 -8.01 -18.10 -1.66
N ALA A 11 -8.31 -19.26 -2.24
CA ALA A 11 -9.66 -19.79 -2.33
C ALA A 11 -10.25 -20.09 -0.93
N ARG A 12 -9.44 -20.63 0.00
CA ARG A 12 -9.86 -20.84 1.40
C ARG A 12 -10.14 -19.52 2.13
N ALA A 13 -9.28 -18.52 1.96
CA ALA A 13 -9.47 -17.20 2.56
C ALA A 13 -10.73 -16.51 2.01
N LEU A 14 -10.94 -16.58 0.68
CA LEU A 14 -12.13 -16.05 0.04
C LEU A 14 -13.40 -16.79 0.50
N ALA A 15 -13.36 -18.11 0.62
CA ALA A 15 -14.49 -18.89 1.12
C ALA A 15 -14.88 -18.49 2.56
N ALA A 16 -13.88 -18.27 3.43
CA ALA A 16 -14.12 -17.80 4.80
C ALA A 16 -14.75 -16.39 4.82
N LEU A 17 -14.28 -15.48 3.98
CA LEU A 17 -14.87 -14.14 3.83
C LEU A 17 -16.33 -14.21 3.39
N VAL A 18 -16.62 -15.01 2.35
CA VAL A 18 -17.97 -15.14 1.80
C VAL A 18 -18.92 -15.78 2.81
N ALA A 19 -18.50 -16.80 3.55
CA ALA A 19 -19.28 -17.38 4.64
C ALA A 19 -19.53 -16.39 5.79
N ALA A 20 -18.62 -15.44 6.04
CA ALA A 20 -18.87 -14.37 6.99
C ALA A 20 -19.92 -13.35 6.48
N LEU A 21 -19.97 -13.10 5.17
CA LEU A 21 -20.98 -12.24 4.53
C LEU A 21 -22.37 -12.92 4.44
N ARG A 22 -22.40 -14.24 4.26
CA ARG A 22 -23.61 -15.08 4.26
C ARG A 22 -23.47 -16.20 5.30
N PRO A 23 -23.84 -15.94 6.57
CA PRO A 23 -23.67 -16.91 7.66
C PRO A 23 -24.47 -18.22 7.52
N ASP A 24 -25.46 -18.25 6.63
CA ASP A 24 -26.22 -19.45 6.25
C ASP A 24 -25.49 -20.33 5.23
N TRP A 25 -24.39 -19.85 4.64
CA TRP A 25 -23.51 -20.63 3.78
C TRP A 25 -22.30 -21.12 4.58
N ASP A 26 -21.97 -22.40 4.43
CA ASP A 26 -20.75 -22.94 5.04
C ASP A 26 -19.52 -22.72 4.13
N ALA A 27 -18.36 -22.50 4.76
CA ALA A 27 -17.11 -22.26 4.05
C ALA A 27 -16.68 -23.43 3.13
N PRO A 28 -16.84 -24.72 3.50
CA PRO A 28 -16.57 -25.84 2.60
C PRO A 28 -17.39 -25.81 1.29
N GLY A 29 -18.67 -25.48 1.37
CA GLY A 29 -19.59 -25.38 0.24
C GLY A 29 -19.25 -24.20 -0.66
N VAL A 30 -18.89 -23.06 -0.08
CA VAL A 30 -18.34 -21.93 -0.84
C VAL A 30 -17.04 -22.32 -1.54
N LEU A 31 -16.11 -22.99 -0.84
CA LEU A 31 -14.85 -23.44 -1.43
C LEU A 31 -15.07 -24.40 -2.60
N ALA A 32 -16.04 -25.30 -2.49
CA ALA A 32 -16.43 -26.19 -3.58
C ALA A 32 -16.94 -25.39 -4.79
N ALA A 33 -17.85 -24.45 -4.57
CA ALA A 33 -18.38 -23.60 -5.64
C ALA A 33 -17.30 -22.73 -6.31
N LEU A 34 -16.34 -22.20 -5.54
CA LEU A 34 -15.18 -21.47 -6.07
C LEU A 34 -14.30 -22.35 -6.95
N ARG A 35 -14.08 -23.62 -6.56
CA ARG A 35 -13.34 -24.58 -7.38
C ARG A 35 -14.06 -24.85 -8.69
N ASP A 36 -15.37 -25.01 -8.67
CA ASP A 36 -16.17 -25.27 -9.88
C ASP A 36 -16.21 -24.05 -10.81
N GLY A 37 -16.26 -22.84 -10.25
CA GLY A 37 -16.25 -21.58 -11.00
C GLY A 37 -14.87 -21.09 -11.47
N ARG A 38 -13.77 -21.77 -11.09
CA ARG A 38 -12.40 -21.23 -11.25
C ARG A 38 -11.97 -20.93 -12.69
N THR A 39 -12.59 -21.58 -13.66
CA THR A 39 -12.26 -21.42 -15.09
C THR A 39 -13.15 -20.41 -15.81
N LYS A 40 -14.13 -19.81 -15.12
CA LYS A 40 -15.11 -18.89 -15.72
C LYS A 40 -14.59 -17.46 -15.89
N GLY A 41 -13.52 -17.11 -15.19
CA GLY A 41 -12.91 -15.77 -15.24
C GLY A 41 -11.56 -15.73 -14.56
N THR A 42 -10.95 -14.55 -14.52
CA THR A 42 -9.72 -14.29 -13.75
C THR A 42 -9.99 -14.31 -12.25
N ALA A 43 -8.94 -14.40 -11.43
CA ALA A 43 -9.08 -14.47 -9.97
C ALA A 43 -9.89 -13.31 -9.36
N ASP A 44 -9.72 -12.09 -9.85
CA ASP A 44 -10.50 -10.92 -9.43
C ASP A 44 -11.98 -11.06 -9.82
N GLN A 45 -12.25 -11.62 -11.00
CA GLN A 45 -13.62 -11.81 -11.45
C GLN A 45 -14.36 -12.84 -10.63
N LEU A 46 -13.70 -13.96 -10.31
CA LEU A 46 -14.25 -14.98 -9.43
C LEU A 46 -14.51 -14.42 -8.01
N ALA A 47 -13.60 -13.61 -7.49
CA ALA A 47 -13.76 -12.99 -6.17
C ALA A 47 -14.97 -12.05 -6.13
N HIS A 48 -15.11 -11.17 -7.13
CA HIS A 48 -16.27 -10.29 -7.24
C HIS A 48 -17.57 -11.07 -7.43
N ALA A 49 -17.58 -12.08 -8.29
CA ALA A 49 -18.76 -12.92 -8.52
C ALA A 49 -19.21 -13.64 -7.24
N ALA A 50 -18.27 -14.15 -6.43
CA ALA A 50 -18.58 -14.79 -5.16
C ALA A 50 -19.19 -13.83 -4.14
N ILE A 51 -18.63 -12.62 -4.03
CA ILE A 51 -19.16 -11.58 -3.12
C ILE A 51 -20.54 -11.12 -3.59
N ASN A 52 -20.71 -10.82 -4.89
CA ASN A 52 -21.99 -10.40 -5.45
C ASN A 52 -23.07 -11.46 -5.27
N ALA A 53 -22.73 -12.74 -5.48
CA ALA A 53 -23.65 -13.85 -5.27
C ALA A 53 -24.11 -13.95 -3.82
N ALA A 54 -23.22 -13.73 -2.85
CA ALA A 54 -23.55 -13.77 -1.43
C ALA A 54 -24.44 -12.59 -1.00
N MET A 55 -24.19 -11.41 -1.56
CA MET A 55 -24.97 -10.20 -1.25
C MET A 55 -26.41 -10.23 -1.79
N ASP A 56 -26.70 -11.10 -2.76
CA ASP A 56 -28.05 -11.29 -3.28
C ASP A 56 -28.86 -12.26 -2.38
N PRO A 57 -29.91 -11.78 -1.69
CA PRO A 57 -30.71 -12.63 -0.82
C PRO A 57 -31.55 -13.69 -1.56
N ALA A 58 -31.75 -13.55 -2.88
CA ALA A 58 -32.44 -14.55 -3.69
C ALA A 58 -31.60 -15.83 -3.86
N ASN A 59 -30.28 -15.73 -3.78
CA ASN A 59 -29.39 -16.87 -3.85
C ASN A 59 -29.46 -17.67 -2.55
N ARG A 60 -29.84 -18.95 -2.62
CA ARG A 60 -30.03 -19.82 -1.44
C ARG A 60 -28.84 -20.71 -1.12
N THR A 61 -27.91 -20.86 -2.06
CA THR A 61 -26.80 -21.82 -1.95
C THR A 61 -25.54 -21.24 -2.62
N PRO A 62 -24.34 -21.54 -2.09
CA PRO A 62 -23.09 -21.13 -2.72
C PRO A 62 -22.89 -21.68 -4.12
N ALA A 63 -23.57 -22.77 -4.51
CA ALA A 63 -23.45 -23.37 -5.84
C ALA A 63 -23.74 -22.38 -6.99
N VAL A 64 -24.54 -21.33 -6.74
CA VAL A 64 -24.82 -20.27 -7.73
C VAL A 64 -23.57 -19.54 -8.20
N ILE A 65 -22.49 -19.51 -7.40
CA ILE A 65 -21.22 -18.87 -7.78
C ILE A 65 -20.69 -19.47 -9.07
N ALA A 66 -20.76 -20.80 -9.22
CA ALA A 66 -20.32 -21.51 -10.42
C ALA A 66 -21.30 -21.38 -11.60
N LEU A 67 -22.54 -20.94 -11.37
CA LEU A 67 -23.53 -20.74 -12.42
C LEU A 67 -23.34 -19.40 -13.12
N ASP A 68 -23.81 -19.31 -14.37
CA ASP A 68 -23.91 -18.03 -15.06
C ASP A 68 -24.97 -17.16 -14.40
N GLY A 69 -24.76 -15.85 -14.36
CA GLY A 69 -25.70 -14.93 -13.73
C GLY A 69 -25.22 -13.50 -13.64
N SER A 70 -26.09 -12.64 -13.09
CA SER A 70 -25.84 -11.20 -12.92
C SER A 70 -24.65 -10.90 -11.99
N HIS A 71 -24.32 -11.81 -11.08
CA HIS A 71 -23.16 -11.72 -10.19
C HIS A 71 -21.83 -11.73 -10.95
N TRP A 72 -21.78 -12.34 -12.14
CA TRP A 72 -20.63 -12.29 -13.06
C TRP A 72 -20.63 -11.04 -13.95
N ALA A 73 -21.80 -10.47 -14.26
CA ALA A 73 -21.90 -9.30 -15.14
C ALA A 73 -21.49 -7.98 -14.46
N SER A 74 -21.60 -7.92 -13.12
CA SER A 74 -21.22 -6.76 -12.32
C SER A 74 -19.70 -6.63 -12.14
N VAL A 75 -18.95 -7.62 -12.63
CA VAL A 75 -17.51 -7.61 -12.72
C VAL A 75 -17.06 -6.79 -13.93
N ARG A 76 -17.34 -5.48 -13.90
CA ARG A 76 -16.71 -4.56 -14.85
C ARG A 76 -15.21 -4.60 -14.62
N PRO A 77 -14.38 -4.53 -15.68
CA PRO A 77 -12.98 -4.20 -15.52
C PRO A 77 -12.91 -2.97 -14.63
N VAL A 78 -12.06 -3.01 -13.61
CA VAL A 78 -11.72 -1.80 -12.84
C VAL A 78 -11.05 -0.87 -13.85
N GLU A 79 -11.85 -0.06 -14.54
CA GLU A 79 -11.31 1.06 -15.27
C GLU A 79 -10.64 1.91 -14.21
N THR A 80 -9.33 2.06 -14.33
CA THR A 80 -8.55 3.00 -13.53
C THR A 80 -8.96 4.43 -13.90
N ARG A 81 -10.23 4.78 -13.72
CA ARG A 81 -10.65 6.17 -13.68
C ARG A 81 -9.97 6.73 -12.46
N GLY A 82 -8.99 7.59 -12.70
CA GLY A 82 -8.33 8.34 -11.64
C GLY A 82 -9.42 8.85 -10.69
N ALA A 83 -9.30 8.48 -9.42
CA ALA A 83 -10.30 8.82 -8.42
C ALA A 83 -10.59 10.32 -8.52
N LYS A 84 -11.86 10.67 -8.77
CA LYS A 84 -12.27 12.07 -8.74
C LYS A 84 -12.42 12.47 -7.30
N PHE A 85 -11.51 13.30 -6.81
CA PHE A 85 -11.56 13.89 -5.49
C PHE A 85 -11.32 15.39 -5.61
N ASP A 86 -11.93 16.14 -4.70
CA ASP A 86 -11.68 17.58 -4.59
C ASP A 86 -10.20 17.81 -4.29
N ARG A 87 -9.62 18.77 -4.99
CA ARG A 87 -8.21 19.14 -4.84
C ARG A 87 -8.04 20.15 -3.71
N CYS A 88 -6.89 20.09 -3.04
CA CYS A 88 -6.53 21.12 -2.07
C CYS A 88 -6.43 22.48 -2.79
N THR A 89 -6.96 23.53 -2.16
CA THR A 89 -6.98 24.90 -2.71
C THR A 89 -5.77 25.73 -2.31
N ARG A 90 -4.87 25.19 -1.48
CA ARG A 90 -3.66 25.88 -1.05
C ARG A 90 -2.65 25.95 -2.22
N PRO A 91 -2.04 27.11 -2.51
CA PRO A 91 -1.05 27.22 -3.58
C PRO A 91 0.08 26.19 -3.45
N GLY A 92 0.35 25.44 -4.51
CA GLY A 92 1.37 24.38 -4.56
C GLY A 92 0.90 23.01 -4.04
N HIS A 93 -0.35 22.89 -3.60
CA HIS A 93 -0.93 21.65 -3.06
C HIS A 93 -2.01 21.03 -3.96
N GLU A 94 -2.28 21.61 -5.12
CA GLU A 94 -3.44 21.31 -5.98
C GLU A 94 -3.43 19.88 -6.55
N GLN A 95 -2.29 19.22 -6.56
CA GLN A 95 -2.17 17.81 -6.96
C GLN A 95 -2.63 16.82 -5.89
N TRP A 96 -2.89 17.26 -4.66
CA TRP A 96 -3.28 16.39 -3.54
C TRP A 96 -4.78 16.47 -3.23
N PRO A 97 -5.37 15.40 -2.68
CA PRO A 97 -6.76 15.41 -2.23
C PRO A 97 -6.97 16.41 -1.09
N ALA A 98 -8.05 17.19 -1.15
CA ALA A 98 -8.42 18.17 -0.11
C ALA A 98 -8.57 17.51 1.27
N TRP A 99 -9.19 16.33 1.32
CA TRP A 99 -9.42 15.57 2.56
C TRP A 99 -8.14 14.98 3.17
N HIS A 100 -7.04 14.88 2.42
CA HIS A 100 -5.80 14.27 2.90
C HIS A 100 -4.55 14.83 2.20
N CYS A 101 -4.44 16.15 2.17
CA CYS A 101 -3.35 16.83 1.48
C CYS A 101 -1.99 16.58 2.15
N ALA A 102 -1.05 15.98 1.40
CA ALA A 102 0.30 15.71 1.90
C ALA A 102 1.09 17.00 2.18
N GLY A 103 0.92 18.03 1.33
CA GLY A 103 1.54 19.34 1.54
C GLY A 103 1.09 20.00 2.85
N CYS A 104 -0.22 20.04 3.13
CA CYS A 104 -0.72 20.66 4.37
C CYS A 104 -0.19 19.94 5.63
N ARG A 105 -0.07 18.61 5.58
CA ARG A 105 0.54 17.84 6.67
C ARG A 105 2.04 18.11 6.81
N ALA A 106 2.76 18.29 5.70
CA ALA A 106 4.17 18.64 5.73
C ALA A 106 4.38 20.03 6.34
N ASP A 107 3.58 21.02 5.94
CA ASP A 107 3.63 22.38 6.49
C ASP A 107 3.36 22.41 7.99
N ALA A 108 2.35 21.66 8.45
CA ALA A 108 2.04 21.56 9.88
C ALA A 108 3.23 20.99 10.67
N ARG A 109 3.86 19.93 10.16
CA ARG A 109 5.06 19.35 10.77
C ARG A 109 6.25 20.31 10.77
N ALA A 110 6.44 21.05 9.69
CA ALA A 110 7.50 22.05 9.58
C ALA A 110 7.28 23.20 10.57
N ALA A 111 6.02 23.59 10.81
CA ALA A 111 5.67 24.59 11.81
C ALA A 111 5.85 24.08 13.26
N ASP A 112 5.58 22.80 13.51
CA ASP A 112 5.73 22.17 14.83
C ASP A 112 7.18 21.78 15.16
N SER A 113 8.07 21.79 14.17
CA SER A 113 9.49 21.49 14.38
C SER A 113 10.12 22.62 15.18
N PRO A 114 10.82 22.34 16.30
CA PRO A 114 11.62 23.36 16.98
C PRO A 114 12.54 23.99 15.96
N ARG A 115 12.53 25.32 15.87
CA ARG A 115 13.48 26.03 15.01
C ARG A 115 14.87 25.58 15.42
N GLU A 116 15.53 24.83 14.56
CA GLU A 116 16.93 24.49 14.72
C GLU A 116 17.68 25.82 14.68
N THR A 117 17.91 26.40 15.86
CA THR A 117 18.90 27.46 16.01
C THR A 117 20.20 26.80 15.62
N THR A 118 20.71 27.13 14.44
CA THR A 118 22.08 26.80 14.05
C THR A 118 22.94 27.15 15.26
N PRO A 119 23.60 26.19 15.93
CA PRO A 119 24.47 26.52 17.03
C PRO A 119 25.50 27.51 16.49
N GLU A 120 25.72 28.60 17.22
CA GLU A 120 26.79 29.54 16.91
C GLU A 120 28.07 28.73 16.63
N PRO A 121 28.85 29.10 15.60
CA PRO A 121 30.10 28.40 15.33
C PRO A 121 30.96 28.47 16.58
N VAL A 122 31.11 27.33 17.25
CA VAL A 122 31.95 27.21 18.43
C VAL A 122 33.38 27.39 17.94
N ASP A 123 34.09 28.37 18.48
CA ASP A 123 35.52 28.59 18.22
C ASP A 123 36.31 27.39 18.75
N VAL A 124 36.43 26.36 17.91
CA VAL A 124 37.43 25.31 18.09
C VAL A 124 38.78 25.96 17.81
N GLY A 125 39.42 26.40 18.89
CA GLY A 125 40.74 27.05 18.88
C GLY A 125 41.82 26.27 18.12
N PRO A 126 43.08 26.75 18.08
CA PRO A 126 44.04 26.56 16.98
C PRO A 126 44.57 25.12 16.84
N GLY A 127 43.71 24.19 16.43
CA GLY A 127 44.01 22.77 16.26
C GLY A 127 44.84 22.42 15.01
N PRO A 128 44.67 23.06 13.83
CA PRO A 128 45.31 22.55 12.63
C PRO A 128 46.77 23.01 12.43
N GLU A 129 47.16 24.19 12.93
CA GLU A 129 48.55 24.64 12.82
C GLU A 129 49.47 23.94 13.82
N LEU A 130 49.07 23.83 15.09
CA LEU A 130 49.86 23.10 16.10
C LEU A 130 50.08 21.63 15.72
N ALA A 131 49.07 20.99 15.13
CA ALA A 131 49.20 19.63 14.61
C ALA A 131 50.20 19.54 13.44
N ARG A 132 50.21 20.53 12.53
CA ARG A 132 51.17 20.60 11.43
C ARG A 132 52.59 20.85 11.91
N THR A 133 52.79 21.75 12.87
CA THR A 133 54.12 22.02 13.46
C THR A 133 54.68 20.80 14.17
N ALA A 134 53.85 20.10 14.95
CA ALA A 134 54.26 18.86 15.63
C ALA A 134 54.65 17.75 14.65
N LEU A 135 53.90 17.60 13.55
CA LEU A 135 54.20 16.60 12.51
C LEU A 135 55.51 16.92 11.77
N HIS A 136 55.76 18.19 11.45
CA HIS A 136 56.97 18.60 10.76
C HIS A 136 58.23 18.41 11.64
N ALA A 137 58.13 18.68 12.94
CA ALA A 137 59.21 18.44 13.90
C ALA A 137 59.56 16.94 14.02
N ALA A 138 58.53 16.08 14.05
CA ALA A 138 58.72 14.63 14.15
C ALA A 138 59.44 14.03 12.93
N LEU A 139 59.16 14.55 11.73
CA LEU A 139 59.80 14.09 10.49
C LEU A 139 61.28 14.52 10.42
N THR A 140 61.61 15.73 10.87
CA THR A 140 63.01 16.23 10.85
C THR A 140 63.93 15.52 11.85
N HIS A 141 63.41 14.89 12.90
CA HIS A 141 64.22 14.14 13.87
C HIS A 141 64.60 12.72 13.43
N GLN A 142 64.00 12.19 12.35
CA GLN A 142 64.31 10.84 11.85
C GLN A 142 65.49 10.78 10.87
N GLU A 143 66.02 11.91 10.41
CA GLU A 143 67.05 11.98 9.36
C GLU A 143 68.48 12.26 9.86
N LYS A 144 68.72 12.25 11.18
CA LYS A 144 70.08 12.46 11.72
C LYS A 144 70.65 11.15 12.30
N PRO A 145 71.65 10.52 11.65
CA PRO A 145 72.33 9.33 12.17
C PRO A 145 73.18 9.62 13.41
#